data_AF-A0A137NRU6-F1
#
_entry.id   AF-A0A137NRU6-F1
#
_cell.length_a   1.000
_cell.length_b   1.000
_cell.length_c   1.000
_cell.angle_alpha   90.00
_cell.angle_beta   90.00
_cell.angle_gamma   90.00
#
_symmetry.space_group_name_H-M   'P 1'
#
loop_
_entity.id
_entity.type
_entity.pdbx_description
1 polymer ?
#
loop_
_entity_poly.entity_id
_entity_poly.type
_entity_poly.pdbx_seq_one_letter_code
_entity_poly.pdbx_strand_id
1 'polypeptide(L)'
;MPDIHKTQDDKIYNIPLSAVNRPIPSVLDKSKVSQFVEDIKKDDEFPPIDVLEVNDKGQNYYFAFGGCHRWAAHKELGKETIRARIRTVDPKVLTTYLGSSNPFLKK
;
A
#
# COMPACT_ATOMS: atom_id res chain seq x y z
N MET A 1 -27.44 10.73 17.21
CA MET A 1 -27.06 9.36 16.85
C MET A 1 -25.55 9.34 16.63
N PRO A 2 -24.75 8.54 17.34
CA PRO A 2 -23.34 8.43 17.04
C PRO A 2 -23.05 7.04 16.48
N ASP A 3 -22.97 6.91 15.16
CA ASP A 3 -22.36 5.75 14.51
C ASP A 3 -20.84 5.92 14.54
N ILE A 4 -20.28 5.78 15.75
CA ILE A 4 -18.84 5.76 16.01
C ILE A 4 -18.24 4.46 15.47
N HIS A 5 -18.05 4.41 14.16
CA HIS A 5 -17.25 3.38 13.53
C HIS A 5 -15.79 3.58 13.91
N LYS A 6 -15.41 2.91 15.00
CA LYS A 6 -14.07 2.45 15.39
C LYS A 6 -12.93 3.08 14.58
N THR A 7 -12.31 4.10 15.17
CA THR A 7 -10.92 4.44 14.93
C THR A 7 -10.07 3.25 15.37
N GLN A 8 -9.94 2.24 14.52
CA GLN A 8 -8.81 1.33 14.60
C GLN A 8 -7.59 2.24 14.42
N ASP A 9 -6.65 2.22 15.38
CA ASP A 9 -5.38 2.97 15.37
C ASP A 9 -4.54 2.48 14.18
N ASP A 10 -4.98 2.84 12.98
CA ASP A 10 -4.37 2.50 11.72
C ASP A 10 -3.36 3.61 11.46
N LYS A 11 -2.14 3.37 11.96
CA LYS A 11 -1.08 4.37 11.92
C LYS A 11 -0.74 4.67 10.47
N ILE A 12 -1.05 5.91 10.06
CA ILE A 12 -0.70 6.41 8.74
C ILE A 12 0.75 6.87 8.79
N TYR A 13 1.59 6.21 8.00
CA TYR A 13 2.98 6.56 7.83
C TYR A 13 3.25 7.01 6.40
N ASN A 14 4.18 7.96 6.25
CA ASN A 14 4.70 8.30 4.94
C ASN A 14 5.86 7.34 4.65
N ILE A 15 5.61 6.36 3.78
CA ILE A 15 6.64 5.40 3.37
C ILE A 15 7.09 5.67 1.95
N PRO A 16 8.37 5.44 1.64
CA PRO A 16 8.84 5.55 0.27
C PRO A 16 8.19 4.45 -0.56
N LEU A 17 7.74 4.84 -1.75
CA LEU A 17 7.16 3.97 -2.77
C LEU A 17 8.04 2.74 -3.06
N SER A 18 9.37 2.88 -2.88
CA SER A 18 10.38 1.85 -3.10
C SER A 18 10.53 0.83 -1.95
N ALA A 19 10.05 1.14 -0.74
CA ALA A 19 10.09 0.20 0.39
C ALA A 19 8.92 -0.79 0.39
N VAL A 20 7.90 -0.52 -0.43
CA VAL A 20 6.69 -1.33 -0.55
C VAL A 20 6.89 -2.44 -1.57
N ASN A 21 6.85 -3.68 -1.12
CA ASN A 21 6.89 -4.84 -2.01
C ASN A 21 5.54 -5.01 -2.70
N ARG A 22 5.58 -4.99 -4.03
CA ARG A 22 4.43 -5.29 -4.89
C ARG A 22 4.68 -6.62 -5.61
N PRO A 23 4.24 -7.74 -5.01
CA PRO A 23 4.48 -9.07 -5.55
C PRO A 23 3.67 -9.37 -6.82
N ILE A 24 2.69 -8.53 -7.18
CA ILE A 24 1.84 -8.73 -8.35
C ILE A 24 2.17 -7.66 -9.41
N PRO A 25 2.41 -8.05 -10.68
CA PRO A 25 2.62 -7.08 -11.75
C PRO A 25 1.39 -6.19 -11.86
N SER A 26 1.60 -4.90 -11.64
CA SER A 26 0.53 -3.92 -11.64
C SER A 26 0.09 -3.64 -13.07
N VAL A 27 -1.15 -4.00 -13.42
CA VAL A 27 -1.79 -3.49 -14.64
C VAL A 27 -2.04 -2.00 -14.41
N LEU A 28 -1.26 -1.18 -15.09
CA LEU A 28 -1.28 0.27 -14.97
C LEU A 28 -1.86 0.86 -16.26
N ASP A 29 -3.08 1.38 -16.17
CA ASP A 29 -3.68 2.15 -17.25
C ASP A 29 -3.09 3.56 -17.27
N LYS A 30 -2.26 3.86 -18.27
CA LYS A 30 -1.65 5.19 -18.44
C LYS A 30 -2.69 6.32 -18.45
N SER A 31 -3.85 6.13 -19.08
CA SER A 31 -4.93 7.14 -19.07
C SER A 31 -5.45 7.45 -17.67
N LYS A 32 -5.58 6.43 -16.80
CA LYS A 32 -5.98 6.65 -15.39
C LYS A 32 -4.86 7.28 -14.59
N VAL A 33 -3.60 6.89 -14.84
CA VAL A 33 -2.44 7.50 -14.20
C VAL A 33 -2.40 9.00 -14.49
N SER A 34 -2.60 9.42 -15.74
CA SER A 34 -2.64 10.84 -16.10
C SER A 34 -3.77 11.59 -15.42
N GLN A 35 -4.98 11.02 -15.34
CA GLN A 35 -6.08 11.62 -14.57
C GLN A 35 -5.70 11.79 -13.08
N PHE A 36 -5.16 10.74 -12.46
CA PHE A 36 -4.67 10.81 -11.08
C PHE A 36 -3.55 11.84 -10.91
N VAL A 37 -2.64 12.01 -11.87
CA VAL A 37 -1.61 13.06 -11.83
C VAL A 37 -2.25 14.45 -11.79
N GLU A 38 -3.26 14.69 -12.62
CA GLU A 38 -3.99 15.96 -12.65
C GLU A 38 -4.77 16.21 -11.34
N ASP A 39 -5.42 15.19 -10.79
CA ASP A 39 -6.11 15.29 -9.50
C ASP A 39 -5.13 15.52 -8.33
N ILE A 40 -3.99 14.83 -8.30
CA ILE A 40 -2.92 15.08 -7.30
C ILE A 40 -2.36 16.49 -7.43
N LYS A 41 -2.28 17.02 -8.66
CA LYS A 41 -1.81 18.38 -8.93
C LYS A 41 -2.84 19.43 -8.48
N LYS A 42 -4.12 19.07 -8.41
CA LYS A 42 -5.20 19.89 -7.84
C LYS A 42 -5.25 19.90 -6.31
N ASP A 43 -4.27 19.27 -5.65
CA ASP A 43 -4.20 19.13 -4.19
C ASP A 43 -5.35 18.30 -3.60
N ASP A 44 -5.87 17.33 -4.36
CA ASP A 44 -6.86 16.39 -3.85
C ASP A 44 -6.19 15.51 -2.78
N GLU A 45 -6.66 15.62 -1.53
CA GLU A 45 -6.13 14.83 -0.42
C GLU A 45 -6.55 13.36 -0.58
N PHE A 46 -5.69 12.58 -1.24
CA PHE A 46 -5.99 11.17 -1.45
C PHE A 46 -5.97 10.39 -0.13
N PRO A 47 -6.94 9.47 0.06
CA PRO A 47 -6.92 8.59 1.22
C PRO A 47 -5.69 7.69 1.17
N PRO A 48 -5.13 7.36 2.36
CA PRO A 48 -3.93 6.53 2.46
C PRO A 48 -4.15 5.15 1.83
N ILE A 49 -3.09 4.57 1.26
CA ILE A 49 -3.12 3.19 0.77
C ILE A 49 -3.03 2.22 1.95
N ASP A 50 -3.64 1.05 1.81
CA ASP A 50 -3.53 0.00 2.83
C ASP A 50 -2.26 -0.84 2.59
N VAL A 51 -1.40 -0.91 3.60
CA VAL A 51 -0.12 -1.63 3.59
C VAL A 51 -0.07 -2.57 4.77
N LEU A 52 0.18 -3.84 4.46
CA LEU A 52 0.33 -4.88 5.45
C LEU A 52 1.82 -5.00 5.80
N GLU A 53 2.15 -4.76 7.06
CA GLU A 53 3.47 -5.06 7.61
C GLU A 53 3.46 -6.47 8.19
N VAL A 54 4.42 -7.28 7.78
CA VAL A 54 4.59 -8.65 8.24
C VAL A 54 5.96 -8.76 8.89
N ASN A 55 6.00 -9.13 10.16
CA ASN A 55 7.25 -9.49 10.82
C ASN A 55 7.48 -11.00 10.65
N ASP A 56 8.55 -11.37 9.96
CA ASP A 56 9.01 -12.76 9.83
C ASP A 56 10.46 -12.88 10.29
N LYS A 57 10.74 -13.72 11.30
CA LYS A 57 12.10 -14.01 11.81
C LYS A 57 13.00 -12.77 12.03
N GLY A 58 12.43 -11.65 12.46
CA GLY A 58 13.17 -10.40 12.69
C GLY A 58 13.34 -9.50 11.47
N GLN A 59 12.71 -9.83 10.33
CA GLN A 59 12.61 -8.99 9.14
C GLN A 59 11.18 -8.45 8.99
N ASN A 60 11.05 -7.14 8.78
CA ASN A 60 9.77 -6.49 8.51
C ASN A 60 9.57 -6.37 7.00
N TYR A 61 8.43 -6.86 6.52
CA TYR A 61 8.06 -6.81 5.12
C TYR A 61 6.79 -6.00 4.94
N TYR A 62 6.84 -5.02 4.05
CA TYR A 62 5.72 -4.14 3.73
C TYR A 62 5.11 -4.56 2.40
N PHE A 63 3.85 -4.99 2.41
CA PHE A 63 3.11 -5.41 1.22
C PHE A 63 1.94 -4.47 0.95
N ALA A 64 1.91 -3.86 -0.24
CA ALA A 64 0.74 -3.13 -0.70
C ALA A 64 -0.01 -3.93 -1.75
N PHE A 65 -1.29 -4.18 -1.49
CA PHE A 65 -2.20 -4.86 -2.41
C PHE A 65 -3.08 -3.85 -3.20
N GLY A 66 -3.00 -2.56 -2.89
CA GLY A 66 -3.81 -1.51 -3.51
C GLY A 66 -3.02 -0.29 -4.01
N GLY A 67 -3.71 0.58 -4.75
CA GLY A 67 -3.22 1.90 -5.12
C GLY A 67 -2.18 1.93 -6.24
N CYS A 68 -2.23 1.00 -7.22
CA CYS A 68 -1.22 0.95 -8.29
C CYS A 68 -1.18 2.21 -9.16
N HIS A 69 -2.34 2.68 -9.64
CA HIS A 69 -2.45 3.90 -10.44
C HIS A 69 -1.98 5.15 -9.67
N ARG A 70 -2.35 5.28 -8.40
CA ARG A 70 -1.90 6.38 -7.52
C ARG A 70 -0.40 6.38 -7.31
N TRP A 71 0.18 5.21 -7.05
CA TRP A 71 1.62 5.05 -6.88
C TRP A 71 2.38 5.50 -8.13
N ALA A 72 1.88 5.15 -9.33
CA ALA A 72 2.48 5.60 -10.57
C ALA A 72 2.32 7.11 -10.78
N ALA A 73 1.16 7.68 -10.43
CA ALA A 73 0.93 9.11 -10.53
C ALA A 73 1.82 9.91 -9.57
N HIS A 74 1.95 9.47 -8.31
CA HIS A 74 2.90 10.03 -7.35
C HIS A 74 4.35 9.91 -7.84
N LYS A 75 4.73 8.76 -8.42
CA LYS A 75 6.05 8.54 -9.00
C LYS A 75 6.34 9.48 -10.18
N GLU A 76 5.36 9.71 -11.05
CA GLU A 76 5.47 10.61 -12.20
C GLU A 76 5.57 12.09 -11.79
N LEU A 77 4.89 12.47 -10.70
CA LEU A 77 5.02 13.76 -10.04
C LEU A 77 6.34 13.94 -9.27
N GLY A 78 7.16 12.89 -9.13
CA GLY A 78 8.37 12.91 -8.30
C GLY A 78 8.11 12.89 -6.79
N LYS A 79 6.89 12.55 -6.36
CA LYS A 79 6.58 12.30 -4.94
C LYS A 79 7.02 10.87 -4.61
N GLU A 80 8.22 10.73 -4.06
CA GLU A 80 8.82 9.43 -3.72
C GLU A 80 8.17 8.76 -2.49
N THR A 81 7.36 9.50 -1.74
CA THR A 81 6.65 9.05 -0.53
C THR A 81 5.14 9.07 -0.71
N ILE A 82 4.45 8.06 -0.19
CA ILE A 82 2.98 7.98 -0.17
C ILE A 82 2.48 7.75 1.26
N ARG A 83 1.32 8.32 1.57
CA ARG A 83 0.60 8.02 2.82
C ARG A 83 0.10 6.59 2.76
N ALA A 84 0.65 5.75 3.62
CA ALA A 84 0.29 4.37 3.76
C ALA A 84 -0.19 4.11 5.18
N ARG A 85 -1.36 3.52 5.29
CA ARG A 85 -1.87 2.95 6.52
C ARG A 85 -1.17 1.61 6.72
N ILE A 86 -0.27 1.54 7.70
CA ILE A 86 0.48 0.33 7.99
C ILE A 86 -0.26 -0.47 9.05
N ARG A 87 -0.63 -1.69 8.68
CA ARG A 87 -1.24 -2.67 9.59
C ARG A 87 -0.31 -3.84 9.77
N THR A 88 0.23 -3.97 10.98
CA THR A 88 1.04 -5.14 11.36
C THR A 88 0.13 -6.37 11.44
N VAL A 89 0.42 -7.39 10.64
CA VAL A 89 -0.31 -8.65 10.59
C VAL A 89 0.65 -9.84 10.62
N ASP A 90 0.14 -10.99 11.04
CA ASP A 90 0.90 -12.24 11.00
C ASP A 90 1.26 -12.64 9.56
N PRO A 91 2.41 -13.31 9.33
CA PRO A 91 2.78 -13.86 8.03
C PRO A 91 1.77 -14.89 7.50
N LYS A 92 0.94 -15.47 8.39
CA LYS A 92 -0.21 -16.29 8.00
C LYS A 92 -1.26 -15.49 7.23
N VAL A 93 -1.51 -14.23 7.59
CA VAL A 93 -2.44 -13.37 6.85
C VAL A 93 -1.94 -13.15 5.44
N LEU A 94 -0.64 -12.92 5.28
CA LEU A 94 -0.02 -12.78 3.96
C LEU A 94 -0.23 -14.03 3.08
N THR A 95 -0.30 -15.22 3.67
CA THR A 95 -0.59 -16.45 2.93
C THR A 95 -1.97 -16.47 2.28
N THR A 96 -2.95 -15.78 2.86
CA THR A 96 -4.29 -15.64 2.28
C THR A 96 -4.25 -14.78 1.03
N TYR A 97 -3.32 -13.83 0.95
CA TYR A 97 -3.16 -12.94 -0.20
C TYR A 97 -2.22 -13.49 -1.27
N LEU A 98 -1.07 -14.06 -0.88
CA LEU A 98 -0.04 -14.57 -1.80
C LEU A 98 -0.20 -16.07 -2.13
N GLY A 99 -1.03 -16.80 -1.39
CA GLY A 99 -1.20 -18.24 -1.55
C GLY A 99 0.14 -18.97 -1.48
N SER A 100 0.45 -19.74 -2.53
CA SER A 100 1.70 -20.50 -2.69
C SER A 100 2.93 -19.63 -2.99
N SER A 101 2.76 -18.34 -3.31
CA SER A 101 3.87 -17.39 -3.52
C SER A 101 4.35 -16.73 -2.23
N ASN A 102 3.94 -17.23 -1.06
CA ASN A 102 4.39 -16.71 0.21
C ASN A 102 5.84 -17.17 0.51
N PRO A 103 6.85 -16.30 0.45
CA PRO A 103 8.25 -16.69 0.71
C PRO A 103 8.51 -17.04 2.19
N PHE A 104 7.58 -16.71 3.10
CA PHE A 104 7.69 -16.98 4.54
C PHE A 104 7.22 -18.38 4.93
N LEU A 105 6.46 -19.05 4.05
CA LEU A 105 6.10 -20.46 4.22
C LEU A 105 7.22 -21.34 3.65
N LYS A 106 8.41 -21.26 4.24
CA LYS A 106 9.42 -22.31 4.04
C LYS A 106 8.95 -23.56 4.77
N LYS A 107 8.58 -24.57 3.98
CA LYS A 107 8.38 -25.94 4.40
C LYS A 107 9.74 -26.61 4.63
#